data_AF-A0A059KLP7-F1
#
_entry.id   AF-A0A059KLP7-F1
#
_cell.length_a   1.000
_cell.length_b   1.000
_cell.length_c   1.000
_cell.angle_alpha   90.00
_cell.angle_beta   90.00
_cell.angle_gamma   90.00
#
_symmetry.space_group_name_H-M   'P 1'
#
loop_
_entity.id
_entity.type
_entity.pdbx_description
1 polymer ?
#
loop_
_entity_poly.entity_id
_entity_poly.type
_entity_poly.pdbx_seq_one_letter_code
_entity_poly.pdbx_strand_id
1 'polypeptide(L)'
;MKTAFLAAAVAASLLLGACSTTSPDVIRPGDAQRLSTVQDAVVLNVRPVVVEGQQSGVGGVSGAVIGGIAGGSVGGRREAAAVGVLGAVAGAVIGNTVERFGTREEAVEILLQLPSGERRALVQAKAQESFAPGEAVVLVTTGGRTRVMKAPTAATAAQPAR
;
A
#
# COMPACT_ATOMS: atom_id res chain seq x y z
N MET A 1 -29.43 7.11 -24.15
CA MET A 1 -28.11 7.68 -24.51
C MET A 1 -27.54 8.58 -23.41
N LYS A 2 -28.26 9.61 -22.92
CA LYS A 2 -27.79 10.49 -21.82
C LYS A 2 -27.46 9.76 -20.50
N THR A 3 -28.24 8.74 -20.13
CA THR A 3 -28.02 7.92 -18.92
C THR A 3 -26.79 7.02 -19.02
N ALA A 4 -26.49 6.50 -20.20
CA ALA A 4 -25.28 5.71 -20.46
C ALA A 4 -24.02 6.58 -20.41
N PHE A 5 -24.08 7.81 -20.93
CA PHE A 5 -22.99 8.77 -20.85
C PHE A 5 -22.71 9.24 -19.41
N LEU A 6 -23.76 9.47 -18.61
CA LEU A 6 -23.62 9.80 -17.19
C LEU A 6 -23.04 8.62 -16.38
N ALA A 7 -23.51 7.39 -16.64
CA ALA A 7 -22.97 6.20 -15.99
C ALA A 7 -21.49 5.97 -16.36
N ALA A 8 -21.11 6.18 -17.62
CA ALA A 8 -19.72 6.07 -18.06
C ALA A 8 -18.81 7.17 -17.46
N ALA A 9 -19.31 8.40 -17.33
CA ALA A 9 -18.56 9.50 -16.72
C ALA A 9 -18.34 9.29 -15.21
N VAL A 10 -19.34 8.76 -14.49
CA VAL A 10 -19.22 8.40 -13.07
C VAL A 10 -18.28 7.19 -12.88
N ALA A 11 -18.38 6.18 -13.75
CA ALA A 11 -17.45 5.05 -13.72
C ALA A 11 -15.99 5.49 -13.99
N ALA A 12 -15.78 6.45 -14.89
CA ALA A 12 -14.47 7.01 -15.16
C ALA A 12 -13.90 7.80 -13.97
N SER A 13 -14.72 8.58 -13.25
CA SER A 13 -14.24 9.35 -12.09
C SER A 13 -13.91 8.48 -10.87
N LEU A 14 -14.57 7.33 -10.71
CA LEU A 14 -14.25 6.33 -9.67
C LEU A 14 -12.89 5.66 -9.87
N LEU A 15 -12.40 5.57 -11.12
CA LEU A 15 -11.08 5.00 -11.43
C LEU A 15 -9.91 5.90 -11.02
N LEU A 16 -10.13 7.21 -10.83
CA LEU A 16 -9.06 8.17 -10.53
C LEU A 16 -8.71 8.27 -9.02
N GLY A 17 -9.51 7.67 -8.13
CA GLY A 17 -9.40 7.91 -6.68
C GLY A 17 -8.56 6.91 -5.86
N ALA A 18 -8.03 5.84 -6.45
CA ALA A 18 -7.57 4.68 -5.68
C ALA A 18 -6.05 4.46 -5.61
N CYS A 19 -5.22 5.44 -5.98
CA CYS A 19 -3.77 5.31 -5.87
C CYS A 19 -3.32 5.55 -4.41
N SER A 20 -3.39 4.52 -3.56
CA SER A 20 -2.64 4.49 -2.30
C SER A 20 -1.30 3.80 -2.56
N THR A 21 -0.20 4.43 -2.14
CA THR A 21 1.15 3.85 -2.26
C THR A 21 1.83 3.85 -0.89
N THR A 22 2.51 2.76 -0.56
CA THR A 22 3.39 2.63 0.61
C THR A 22 4.87 2.71 0.22
N SER A 23 5.15 3.18 -1.01
CA SER A 23 6.52 3.32 -1.51
C SER A 23 7.42 4.09 -0.52
N PRO A 24 8.64 3.59 -0.26
CA PRO A 24 9.59 4.23 0.66
C PRO A 24 10.11 5.58 0.17
N ASP A 25 9.88 5.88 -1.11
CA ASP A 25 10.29 7.12 -1.78
C ASP A 25 9.24 8.24 -1.64
N VAL A 26 8.02 7.93 -1.16
CA VAL A 26 6.95 8.91 -0.99
C VAL A 26 6.90 9.37 0.47
N ILE A 27 7.23 10.65 0.70
CA ILE A 27 7.19 11.28 2.01
C ILE A 27 5.81 11.92 2.25
N ARG A 28 5.25 11.73 3.45
CA ARG A 28 4.00 12.38 3.84
C ARG A 28 4.22 13.88 4.06
N PRO A 29 3.26 14.75 3.71
CA PRO A 29 3.38 16.19 3.95
C PRO A 29 3.70 16.55 5.40
N GLY A 30 3.16 15.83 6.39
CA GLY A 30 3.43 16.06 7.81
C GLY A 30 4.82 15.61 8.30
N ASP A 31 5.52 14.78 7.52
CA ASP A 31 6.89 14.37 7.80
C ASP A 31 7.92 15.20 7.02
N ALA A 32 7.44 16.08 6.14
CA ALA A 32 8.30 17.01 5.41
C ALA A 32 9.01 17.95 6.40
N GLN A 33 10.28 18.24 6.10
CA GLN A 33 11.14 19.12 6.91
C GLN A 33 11.37 18.65 8.36
N ARG A 34 11.00 17.41 8.69
CA ARG A 34 11.26 16.84 10.01
C ARG A 34 12.66 16.22 10.07
N LEU A 35 13.42 16.54 11.12
CA LEU A 35 14.71 15.92 11.36
C LEU A 35 14.53 14.41 11.57
N SER A 36 15.36 13.62 10.89
CA SER A 36 15.30 12.16 10.90
C SER A 36 16.46 11.59 11.71
N THR A 37 16.23 10.49 12.41
CA THR A 37 17.31 9.73 13.08
C THR A 37 17.88 8.72 12.09
N VAL A 38 19.21 8.72 11.96
CA VAL A 38 19.94 7.81 11.06
C VAL A 38 20.76 6.83 11.90
N GLN A 39 20.71 5.55 11.54
CA GLN A 39 21.55 4.51 12.14
C GLN A 39 22.17 3.64 11.05
N ASP A 40 23.47 3.44 11.14
CA ASP A 40 24.19 2.54 10.24
C ASP A 40 23.84 1.08 10.53
N ALA A 41 23.84 0.24 9.49
CA ALA A 41 23.69 -1.20 9.60
C ALA A 41 24.29 -1.92 8.38
N VAL A 42 24.39 -3.24 8.48
CA VAL A 42 24.78 -4.12 7.39
C VAL A 42 23.66 -5.11 7.11
N VAL A 43 23.36 -5.34 5.83
CA VAL A 43 22.36 -6.31 5.41
C VAL A 43 22.90 -7.73 5.65
N LEU A 44 22.17 -8.52 6.43
CA LEU A 44 22.46 -9.94 6.64
C LEU A 44 21.76 -10.83 5.61
N ASN A 45 20.51 -10.52 5.30
CA ASN A 45 19.70 -11.31 4.38
C ASN A 45 18.56 -10.46 3.81
N VAL A 46 18.14 -10.79 2.59
CA VAL A 46 16.99 -10.16 1.92
C VAL A 46 16.11 -11.26 1.35
N ARG A 47 14.81 -11.22 1.66
CA ARG A 47 13.84 -12.15 1.08
C ARG A 47 12.61 -11.43 0.54
N PRO A 48 12.03 -11.89 -0.57
CA PRO A 48 10.76 -11.37 -1.05
C PRO A 48 9.63 -11.78 -0.10
N VAL A 49 8.74 -10.84 0.19
CA VAL A 49 7.52 -11.05 0.98
C VAL A 49 6.38 -10.28 0.34
N VAL A 50 5.15 -10.63 0.69
CA VAL A 50 3.96 -9.89 0.24
C VAL A 50 3.28 -9.30 1.46
N VAL A 51 3.06 -8.00 1.45
CA VAL A 51 2.26 -7.31 2.48
C VAL A 51 0.80 -7.51 2.13
N GLU A 52 0.01 -7.98 3.11
CA GLU A 52 -1.42 -8.14 2.92
C GLU A 52 -2.08 -6.77 2.68
N GLY A 53 -2.98 -6.73 1.70
CA GLY A 53 -3.68 -5.51 1.33
C GLY A 53 -4.58 -5.01 2.45
N GLN A 54 -4.75 -3.70 2.48
CA GLN A 54 -5.59 -3.03 3.47
C GLN A 54 -7.07 -3.26 3.16
N GLN A 55 -7.88 -3.23 4.20
CA GLN A 55 -9.32 -3.37 4.10
C GLN A 55 -10.00 -2.18 4.80
N SER A 56 -10.24 -1.11 4.05
CA SER A 56 -10.99 0.07 4.50
C SER A 56 -12.49 -0.21 4.60
N GLY A 57 -12.98 -1.26 3.91
CA GLY A 57 -14.39 -1.63 3.87
C GLY A 57 -15.22 -0.79 2.89
N VAL A 58 -14.61 0.22 2.26
CA VAL A 58 -15.24 1.04 1.21
C VAL A 58 -15.67 0.15 0.06
N GLY A 59 -14.84 -0.82 -0.37
CA GLY A 59 -15.18 -1.76 -1.43
C GLY A 59 -16.39 -2.63 -1.06
N GLY A 60 -16.48 -3.07 0.19
CA GLY A 60 -17.61 -3.86 0.69
C GLY A 60 -18.91 -3.06 0.75
N VAL A 61 -18.89 -1.86 1.31
CA VAL A 61 -20.09 -1.01 1.43
C VAL A 61 -20.60 -0.58 0.05
N SER A 62 -19.71 -0.10 -0.81
CA SER A 62 -20.09 0.33 -2.17
C SER A 62 -20.58 -0.84 -3.02
N GLY A 63 -19.91 -2.00 -2.96
CA GLY A 63 -20.36 -3.22 -3.60
C GLY A 63 -21.73 -3.69 -3.13
N ALA A 64 -22.02 -3.56 -1.82
CA ALA A 64 -23.33 -3.92 -1.26
C ALA A 64 -24.47 -3.05 -1.80
N VAL A 65 -24.27 -1.74 -1.83
CA VAL A 65 -25.29 -0.80 -2.31
C VAL A 65 -25.58 -1.05 -3.79
N ILE A 66 -24.53 -1.19 -4.61
CA ILE A 66 -24.68 -1.44 -6.04
C ILE A 66 -25.35 -2.79 -6.29
N GLY A 67 -24.88 -3.85 -5.62
CA GLY A 67 -25.45 -5.19 -5.74
C GLY A 67 -26.90 -5.27 -5.29
N GLY A 68 -27.27 -4.53 -4.24
CA GLY A 68 -28.63 -4.45 -3.71
C GLY A 68 -29.61 -3.75 -4.64
N ILE A 69 -29.23 -2.60 -5.18
CA ILE A 69 -30.07 -1.83 -6.12
C ILE A 69 -30.24 -2.59 -7.43
N ALA A 70 -29.17 -3.17 -7.97
CA ALA A 70 -29.22 -3.94 -9.20
C ALA A 70 -30.07 -5.21 -9.02
N GLY A 71 -29.86 -5.99 -7.96
CA GLY A 71 -30.61 -7.20 -7.67
C GLY A 71 -32.09 -6.94 -7.36
N GLY A 72 -32.39 -5.84 -6.67
CA GLY A 72 -33.75 -5.43 -6.30
C GLY A 72 -34.63 -4.97 -7.46
N SER A 73 -34.11 -4.90 -8.68
CA SER A 73 -34.87 -4.51 -9.87
C SER A 73 -35.44 -5.70 -10.66
N VAL A 74 -35.17 -6.94 -10.23
CA VAL A 74 -35.56 -8.17 -10.92
C VAL A 74 -36.69 -8.90 -10.18
N GLY A 75 -37.81 -9.16 -10.87
CA GLY A 75 -38.92 -9.98 -10.36
C GLY A 75 -40.05 -9.20 -9.65
N GLY A 76 -40.94 -9.93 -8.98
CA GLY A 76 -42.04 -9.38 -8.17
C GLY A 76 -41.56 -8.83 -6.82
N ARG A 77 -42.46 -8.29 -5.99
CA ARG A 77 -42.08 -7.55 -4.76
C ARG A 77 -41.30 -8.39 -3.73
N ARG A 78 -41.61 -9.69 -3.61
CA ARG A 78 -40.94 -10.59 -2.66
C ARG A 78 -39.65 -11.15 -3.25
N GLU A 79 -39.68 -11.47 -4.54
CA GLU A 79 -38.54 -11.97 -5.30
C GLU A 79 -37.44 -10.90 -5.38
N ALA A 80 -37.82 -9.66 -5.71
CA ALA A 80 -36.92 -8.51 -5.77
C ALA A 80 -36.22 -8.23 -4.43
N ALA A 81 -36.94 -8.33 -3.30
CA ALA A 81 -36.33 -8.14 -1.99
C ALA A 81 -35.28 -9.22 -1.67
N ALA A 82 -35.59 -10.49 -1.97
CA ALA A 82 -34.66 -11.60 -1.76
C ALA A 82 -33.42 -11.49 -2.68
N VAL A 83 -33.64 -11.20 -3.96
CA VAL A 83 -32.56 -11.04 -4.95
C VAL A 83 -31.70 -9.81 -4.63
N GLY A 84 -32.29 -8.72 -4.15
CA GLY A 84 -31.57 -7.53 -3.69
C GLY A 84 -30.65 -7.82 -2.51
N VAL A 85 -31.11 -8.51 -1.47
CA VAL A 85 -30.24 -8.87 -0.33
C VAL A 85 -29.11 -9.79 -0.77
N LEU A 86 -29.39 -10.79 -1.61
CA LEU A 86 -28.36 -11.67 -2.16
C LEU A 86 -27.33 -10.90 -2.99
N GLY A 87 -27.79 -9.98 -3.84
CA GLY A 87 -26.94 -9.10 -4.65
C GLY A 87 -26.07 -8.20 -3.78
N ALA A 88 -26.61 -7.64 -2.69
CA ALA A 88 -25.86 -6.81 -1.75
C ALA A 88 -24.77 -7.61 -1.03
N VAL A 89 -25.08 -8.81 -0.52
CA VAL A 89 -24.07 -9.64 0.15
C VAL A 89 -22.97 -10.06 -0.84
N ALA A 90 -23.35 -10.51 -2.04
CA ALA A 90 -22.40 -10.89 -3.07
C ALA A 90 -21.51 -9.72 -3.48
N GLY A 91 -22.10 -8.54 -3.73
CA GLY A 91 -21.38 -7.32 -4.07
C GLY A 91 -20.44 -6.87 -2.95
N ALA A 92 -20.83 -7.00 -1.69
CA ALA A 92 -20.00 -6.67 -0.54
C ALA A 92 -18.76 -7.58 -0.44
N VAL A 93 -18.95 -8.89 -0.59
CA VAL A 93 -17.85 -9.87 -0.52
C VAL A 93 -16.87 -9.65 -1.67
N ILE A 94 -17.39 -9.47 -2.88
CA ILE A 94 -16.56 -9.21 -4.07
C ILE A 94 -15.79 -7.89 -3.89
N GLY A 95 -16.47 -6.80 -3.53
CA GLY A 95 -15.82 -5.50 -3.35
C GLY A 95 -14.74 -5.51 -2.26
N ASN A 96 -15.00 -6.19 -1.14
CA ASN A 96 -14.02 -6.34 -0.06
C ASN A 96 -12.80 -7.17 -0.47
N THR A 97 -13.03 -8.20 -1.27
CA THR A 97 -11.99 -9.06 -1.82
C THR A 97 -11.15 -8.28 -2.84
N VAL A 98 -11.78 -7.57 -3.77
CA VAL A 98 -11.08 -6.71 -4.73
C VAL A 98 -10.21 -5.68 -4.01
N GLU A 99 -10.68 -5.09 -2.92
CA GLU A 99 -9.89 -4.18 -2.10
C GLU A 99 -8.66 -4.87 -1.49
N ARG A 100 -8.85 -6.02 -0.82
CA ARG A 100 -7.77 -6.76 -0.18
C ARG A 100 -6.72 -7.25 -1.18
N PHE A 101 -7.13 -7.71 -2.35
CA PHE A 101 -6.22 -8.22 -3.37
C PHE A 101 -5.58 -7.09 -4.19
N GLY A 102 -6.34 -6.03 -4.50
CA GLY A 102 -5.88 -4.89 -5.29
C GLY A 102 -4.92 -3.97 -4.54
N THR A 103 -4.92 -4.01 -3.21
CA THR A 103 -3.99 -3.24 -2.37
C THR A 103 -2.84 -4.08 -1.80
N ARG A 104 -2.67 -5.33 -2.25
CA ARG A 104 -1.48 -6.12 -1.90
C ARG A 104 -0.24 -5.47 -2.50
N GLU A 105 0.85 -5.54 -1.75
CA GLU A 105 2.09 -4.91 -2.16
C GLU A 105 3.25 -5.90 -2.07
N GLU A 106 4.03 -5.99 -3.15
CA GLU A 106 5.30 -6.71 -3.15
C GLU A 106 6.31 -5.94 -2.28
N ALA A 107 6.94 -6.65 -1.37
CA ALA A 107 7.90 -6.10 -0.44
C ALA A 107 9.13 -7.01 -0.29
N VAL A 108 10.14 -6.46 0.35
CA VAL A 108 11.33 -7.19 0.77
C VAL A 108 11.46 -7.08 2.28
N GLU A 109 11.71 -8.23 2.92
CA GLU A 109 12.12 -8.26 4.31
C GLU A 109 13.65 -8.27 4.38
N ILE A 110 14.19 -7.23 4.99
CA ILE A 110 15.61 -6.96 5.09
C ILE A 110 16.02 -7.25 6.54
N LEU A 111 16.85 -8.27 6.72
CA LEU A 111 17.49 -8.55 8.00
C LEU A 111 18.77 -7.74 8.09
N LEU A 112 18.90 -6.95 9.15
CA LEU A 112 19.94 -5.96 9.36
C LEU A 112 20.70 -6.30 10.63
N GLN A 113 22.01 -6.04 10.64
CA GLN A 113 22.82 -6.03 11.83
C GLN A 113 23.35 -4.63 12.09
N LEU A 114 23.06 -4.11 13.28
CA LEU A 114 23.55 -2.83 13.75
C LEU A 114 24.99 -2.97 14.26
N PRO A 115 25.76 -1.87 14.36
CA PRO A 115 27.11 -1.87 14.92
C PRO A 115 27.19 -2.40 16.36
N SER A 116 26.09 -2.30 17.12
CA SER A 116 25.98 -2.87 18.47
C SER A 116 25.93 -4.40 18.50
N GLY A 117 25.84 -5.06 17.34
CA GLY A 117 25.60 -6.50 17.21
C GLY A 117 24.12 -6.89 17.22
N GLU A 118 23.22 -5.97 17.55
CA GLU A 118 21.76 -6.17 17.52
C GLU A 118 21.27 -6.46 16.10
N ARG A 119 20.31 -7.39 15.96
CA ARG A 119 19.70 -7.73 14.68
C ARG A 119 18.28 -7.20 14.61
N ARG A 120 17.93 -6.53 13.51
CA ARG A 120 16.59 -6.01 13.26
C ARG A 120 16.10 -6.44 11.89
N ALA A 121 14.82 -6.78 11.79
CA ALA A 121 14.17 -7.04 10.51
C ALA A 121 13.27 -5.87 10.16
N LEU A 122 13.30 -5.43 8.91
CA LEU A 122 12.43 -4.38 8.39
C LEU A 122 11.81 -4.82 7.07
N VAL A 123 10.49 -4.71 6.98
CA VAL A 123 9.75 -4.96 5.73
C VAL A 123 9.53 -3.64 5.02
N GLN A 124 9.99 -3.55 3.79
CA GLN A 124 9.88 -2.36 2.95
C GLN A 124 9.30 -2.74 1.59
N ALA A 125 8.37 -1.93 1.07
CA ALA A 125 7.88 -2.11 -0.28
C ALA A 125 9.02 -2.07 -1.29
N LYS A 126 8.88 -2.86 -2.35
CA LYS A 126 9.90 -2.94 -3.39
C LYS A 126 10.06 -1.56 -4.05
N ALA A 127 11.29 -1.04 -4.04
CA ALA A 127 11.66 0.24 -4.63
C ALA A 127 12.64 0.05 -5.79
N GLN A 128 13.11 1.14 -6.38
CA GLN A 128 14.17 1.09 -7.39
C GLN A 128 15.50 0.62 -6.79
N GLU A 129 15.71 0.87 -5.50
CA GLU A 129 16.89 0.42 -4.76
C GLU A 129 16.75 -1.05 -4.35
N SER A 130 17.75 -1.86 -4.71
CA SER A 130 17.84 -3.27 -4.33
C SER A 130 18.99 -3.48 -3.34
N PHE A 131 18.76 -4.37 -2.38
CA PHE A 131 19.71 -4.67 -1.30
C PHE A 131 20.26 -6.08 -1.47
N ALA A 132 21.55 -6.25 -1.17
CA ALA A 132 22.23 -7.55 -1.14
C ALA A 132 22.88 -7.81 0.23
N PRO A 133 22.99 -9.08 0.67
CA PRO A 133 23.75 -9.42 1.87
C PRO A 133 25.18 -8.88 1.82
N GLY A 134 25.63 -8.28 2.92
CA GLY A 134 26.93 -7.63 3.06
C GLY A 134 26.96 -6.14 2.69
N GLU A 135 25.88 -5.59 2.11
CA GLU A 135 25.84 -4.16 1.80
C GLU A 135 25.69 -3.30 3.07
N ALA A 136 26.42 -2.18 3.09
CA ALA A 136 26.25 -1.14 4.09
C ALA A 136 25.01 -0.29 3.78
N VAL A 137 24.15 -0.14 4.77
CA VAL A 137 22.87 0.56 4.65
C VAL A 137 22.65 1.47 5.86
N VAL A 138 21.73 2.40 5.70
CA VAL A 138 21.30 3.30 6.77
C VAL A 138 19.80 3.16 7.00
N LEU A 139 19.41 3.05 8.27
CA LEU A 139 18.03 3.11 8.71
C LEU A 139 17.70 4.57 9.00
N VAL A 140 16.77 5.13 8.23
CA VAL A 140 16.29 6.51 8.41
C VAL A 140 14.91 6.44 9.05
N THR A 141 14.78 6.99 10.26
CA THR A 141 13.52 7.01 11.00
C THR A 141 12.98 8.44 11.13
N THR A 142 11.75 8.64 10.65
CA THR A 142 11.03 9.92 10.65
C THR A 142 9.57 9.64 10.97
N GLY A 143 8.93 10.37 11.88
CA GLY A 143 7.48 10.14 12.08
C GLY A 143 7.10 8.81 12.72
N GLY A 144 8.05 8.04 13.25
CA GLY A 144 7.81 6.65 13.67
C GLY A 144 7.79 5.65 12.49
N ARG A 145 8.14 6.09 11.27
CA ARG A 145 8.36 5.24 10.11
C ARG A 145 9.86 5.11 9.88
N THR A 146 10.32 3.90 9.60
CA THR A 146 11.72 3.61 9.29
C THR A 146 11.82 3.11 7.86
N ARG A 147 12.80 3.61 7.11
CA ARG A 147 13.17 3.11 5.78
C ARG A 147 14.64 2.76 5.74
N VAL A 148 14.98 1.79 4.90
CA VAL A 148 16.36 1.41 4.59
C VAL A 148 16.76 2.07 3.29
N MET A 149 17.95 2.63 3.27
CA MET A 149 18.59 3.23 2.09
C MET A 149 20.06 2.76 2.04
N LYS A 150 20.71 2.74 0.88
CA LYS A 150 22.15 2.45 0.85
C LYS A 150 22.94 3.52 1.60
N ALA A 151 23.99 3.08 2.30
CA ALA A 151 24.87 4.00 2.98
C ALA A 151 25.58 4.88 1.94
N PRO A 152 25.78 6.19 2.21
CA PRO A 152 26.59 7.03 1.36
C PRO A 152 28.01 6.46 1.29
N THR A 153 28.49 6.11 0.09
CA THR A 153 29.87 5.68 -0.07
C THR A 153 30.79 6.83 0.38
N ALA A 154 31.79 6.52 1.21
CA ALA A 154 32.69 7.50 1.84
C ALA A 154 33.36 8.52 0.87
N ALA A 155 33.35 8.26 -0.45
CA ALA A 155 33.77 9.20 -1.49
C ALA A 155 32.97 10.51 -1.52
N THR A 156 31.70 10.54 -1.04
CA THR A 156 30.85 11.74 -1.06
C THR A 156 30.93 12.57 0.23
N ALA A 157 31.40 11.98 1.35
CA ALA A 157 31.47 12.67 2.64
C ALA A 157 32.77 13.48 2.86
N ALA A 158 33.77 13.32 1.98
CA ALA A 158 35.12 13.86 2.16
C ALA A 158 35.35 15.30 1.62
N GLN A 159 34.31 16.03 1.20
CA GLN A 159 34.46 17.44 0.81
C GLN A 159 33.53 18.36 1.63
N PRO A 160 33.96 18.80 2.83
CA PRO A 160 33.68 20.16 3.23
C PRO A 160 34.49 21.09 2.32
N ALA A 161 33.81 21.74 1.37
CA ALA A 161 34.36 22.89 0.65
C ALA A 161 34.76 23.96 1.68
N ARG A 162 35.98 24.45 1.53
CA ARG A 162 36.63 25.43 2.41
C ARG A 162 36.03 26.81 2.27
#